data_AF-A0A3D5P2A7-F1
#
_entry.id   AF-A0A3D5P2A7-F1
#
_cell.length_a   1.000
_cell.length_b   1.000
_cell.length_c   1.000
_cell.angle_alpha   90.00
_cell.angle_beta   90.00
_cell.angle_gamma   90.00
#
_symmetry.space_group_name_H-M   'P 1'
#
loop_
_entity.id
_entity.type
_entity.pdbx_description
1 polymer ?
#
loop_
_entity_poly.entity_id
_entity_poly.type
_entity_poly.pdbx_seq_one_letter_code
_entity_poly.pdbx_strand_id
1 'polypeptide(L)'
;RTKERAASDRRHELELEKQELSGSVRRIRERLENEWGRPLDVLLEEAVPVDGEPEELESELEDIVSALERIGPVNMLAVEEHEEESARLEFLTEQRSDLVEARDDLRSAIREINKTATELFSETFENIRENFRMTFLRLFEGGEADLWLMDPDDPLESPIEIHASPRGKKTQRIDLLSGGERALTSLSLLFGIYLVKPSPFCVFDEVDAPLDEANIGRFIRLLQEFSEETQFVVITHNPRTIEAADWIYGVTMEEPGVSSVVGVKLDEALEAAGAA
;
A
#
# COMPACT_ATOMS: atom_id res chain seq x y z
N ARG A 1 118.23 24.45 6.31
CA ARG A 1 118.00 23.13 6.96
C ARG A 1 117.04 23.18 8.15
N THR A 2 117.31 23.86 9.27
CA THR A 2 116.36 23.93 10.42
C THR A 2 115.13 24.80 10.17
N LYS A 3 115.27 25.95 9.51
CA LYS A 3 114.13 26.81 9.13
C LYS A 3 113.22 26.19 8.05
N GLU A 4 113.79 25.42 7.11
CA GLU A 4 113.02 24.70 6.09
C GLU A 4 112.23 23.53 6.66
N ARG A 5 112.78 22.82 7.66
CA ARG A 5 112.06 21.78 8.39
C ARG A 5 110.88 22.37 9.17
N ALA A 6 111.09 23.43 9.95
CA ALA A 6 110.01 24.09 10.68
C ALA A 6 108.88 24.64 9.78
N ALA A 7 109.23 25.18 8.60
CA ALA A 7 108.22 25.63 7.63
C ALA A 7 107.48 24.45 6.97
N SER A 8 108.17 23.33 6.73
CA SER A 8 107.55 22.10 6.22
C SER A 8 106.59 21.49 7.24
N ASP A 9 106.97 21.46 8.52
CA ASP A 9 106.16 20.93 9.61
C ASP A 9 104.90 21.79 9.81
N ARG A 10 105.03 23.13 9.78
CA ARG A 10 103.88 24.04 9.87
C ARG A 10 102.95 23.94 8.67
N ARG A 11 103.49 23.72 7.46
CA ARG A 11 102.67 23.48 6.26
C ARG A 11 101.91 22.16 6.38
N HIS A 12 102.55 21.11 6.88
CA HIS A 12 101.91 19.83 7.10
C HIS A 12 100.79 19.92 8.15
N GLU A 13 101.03 20.65 9.25
CA GLU A 13 100.02 20.94 10.28
C GLU A 13 98.81 21.69 9.69
N LEU A 14 99.03 22.73 8.89
CA LEU A 14 97.96 23.46 8.19
C LEU A 14 97.24 22.61 7.13
N GLU A 15 97.94 21.69 6.47
CA GLU A 15 97.33 20.74 5.52
C GLU A 15 96.42 19.74 6.21
N LEU A 16 96.82 19.24 7.39
CA LEU A 16 96.00 18.38 8.24
C LEU A 16 94.77 19.13 8.75
N GLU A 17 94.93 20.35 9.26
CA GLU A 17 93.82 21.19 9.73
C GLU A 17 92.84 21.51 8.59
N LYS A 18 93.34 21.79 7.38
CA LYS A 18 92.50 21.97 6.19
C LYS A 18 91.73 20.70 5.81
N GLN A 19 92.37 19.53 5.91
CA GLN A 19 91.69 18.25 5.65
C GLN A 19 90.60 17.97 6.69
N GLU A 20 90.86 18.24 7.98
CA GLU A 20 89.88 18.09 9.06
C GLU A 20 88.69 19.03 8.88
N LEU A 21 88.94 20.31 8.58
CA LEU A 21 87.89 21.30 8.31
C LEU A 21 87.08 20.93 7.07
N SER A 22 87.73 20.52 5.99
CA SER A 22 87.06 20.07 4.76
C SER A 22 86.18 18.83 4.99
N GLY A 23 86.67 17.88 5.80
CA GLY A 23 85.90 16.72 6.22
C GLY A 23 84.68 17.10 7.07
N SER A 24 84.83 18.05 8.00
CA SER A 24 83.72 18.54 8.82
C SER A 24 82.66 19.26 8.00
N VAL A 25 83.06 20.13 7.07
CA VAL A 25 82.13 20.81 6.15
C VAL A 25 81.36 19.79 5.32
N ARG A 26 82.04 18.76 4.80
CA ARG A 26 81.38 17.69 4.04
C ARG A 26 80.33 16.96 4.87
N ARG A 27 80.67 16.58 6.11
CA ARG A 27 79.71 15.90 7.01
C ARG A 27 78.50 16.77 7.34
N ILE A 28 78.71 18.06 7.58
CA ILE A 28 77.61 18.99 7.87
C ILE A 28 76.70 19.11 6.64
N ARG A 29 77.30 19.25 5.44
CA ARG A 29 76.57 19.29 4.17
C ARG A 29 75.75 18.01 3.97
N GLU A 30 76.37 16.84 4.05
CA GLU A 30 75.69 15.56 3.88
C GLU A 30 74.56 15.37 4.90
N ARG A 31 74.75 15.78 6.16
CA ARG A 31 73.70 15.71 7.19
C ARG A 31 72.48 16.56 6.81
N LEU A 32 72.70 17.83 6.47
CA LEU A 32 71.63 18.77 6.14
C LEU A 32 70.91 18.37 4.84
N GLU A 33 71.65 17.91 3.83
CA GLU A 33 71.06 17.46 2.56
C GLU A 33 70.20 16.20 2.75
N ASN A 34 70.59 15.30 3.65
CA ASN A 34 69.80 14.10 3.98
C ASN A 34 68.55 14.44 4.80
N GLU A 35 68.67 15.34 5.76
CA GLU A 35 67.57 15.74 6.66
C GLU A 35 66.46 16.48 5.91
N TRP A 36 66.84 17.38 5.00
CA TRP A 36 65.90 18.23 4.27
C TRP A 36 65.62 17.77 2.84
N GLY A 37 66.31 16.74 2.36
CA GLY A 37 66.13 16.15 1.03
C GLY A 37 66.48 17.07 -0.14
N ARG A 38 67.25 18.15 0.09
CA ARG A 38 67.59 19.20 -0.88
C ARG A 38 69.07 19.59 -0.80
N PRO A 39 69.72 19.99 -1.91
CA PRO A 39 71.12 20.43 -1.90
C PRO A 39 71.34 21.66 -1.00
N LEU A 40 72.43 21.70 -0.24
CA LEU A 40 72.71 22.78 0.72
C LEU A 40 72.80 24.16 0.04
N ASP A 41 73.36 24.19 -1.17
CA ASP A 41 73.55 25.43 -1.92
C ASP A 41 72.17 26.07 -2.28
N VAL A 42 71.13 25.25 -2.52
CA VAL A 42 69.75 25.72 -2.77
C VAL A 42 69.08 26.19 -1.47
N LEU A 43 69.29 25.47 -0.37
CA LEU A 43 68.75 25.84 0.94
C LEU A 43 69.27 27.21 1.39
N LEU A 44 70.54 27.51 1.14
CA LEU A 44 71.15 28.80 1.47
C LEU A 44 70.65 29.94 0.59
N GLU A 45 70.37 29.68 -0.69
CA GLU A 45 69.82 30.68 -1.61
C GLU A 45 68.36 31.05 -1.30
N GLU A 46 67.56 30.08 -0.86
CA GLU A 46 66.15 30.29 -0.51
C GLU A 46 65.93 30.68 0.96
N ALA A 47 66.99 30.62 1.79
CA ALA A 47 66.90 30.95 3.20
C ALA A 47 66.49 32.41 3.39
N VAL A 48 65.30 32.62 3.93
CA VAL A 48 64.84 33.93 4.38
C VAL A 48 65.34 34.13 5.82
N PRO A 49 66.09 35.20 6.13
CA PRO A 49 66.49 35.48 7.51
C PRO A 49 65.25 35.67 8.37
N VAL A 50 65.14 34.87 9.43
CA VAL A 50 64.11 35.02 10.44
C VAL A 50 64.71 35.79 11.60
N ASP A 51 64.05 36.88 12.01
CA ASP A 51 64.46 37.66 13.18
C ASP A 51 64.13 36.86 14.45
N GLY A 52 65.13 36.63 15.32
CA GLY A 52 64.97 35.93 16.59
C GLY A 52 66.31 35.46 17.16
N GLU A 53 66.31 35.13 18.46
CA GLU A 53 67.46 34.42 19.06
C GLU A 53 67.43 32.95 18.60
N PRO A 54 68.57 32.34 18.24
CA PRO A 54 68.62 30.97 17.71
C PRO A 54 67.96 29.93 18.62
N GLU A 55 68.11 30.08 19.95
CA GLU A 55 67.53 29.16 20.94
C GLU A 55 65.99 29.21 20.97
N GLU A 56 65.40 30.40 20.73
CA GLU A 56 63.94 30.58 20.68
C GLU A 56 63.35 29.96 19.40
N LEU A 57 64.03 30.14 18.27
CA LEU A 57 63.63 29.58 16.98
C LEU A 57 63.74 28.05 16.95
N GLU A 58 64.75 27.48 17.61
CA GLU A 58 64.88 26.02 17.75
C GLU A 58 63.74 25.42 18.59
N SER A 59 63.39 26.06 19.72
CA SER A 59 62.26 25.62 20.55
C SER A 59 60.92 25.72 19.79
N GLU A 60 60.71 26.80 19.04
CA GLU A 60 59.50 26.98 18.24
C GLU A 60 59.41 25.92 17.13
N LEU A 61 60.53 25.60 16.48
CA LEU A 61 60.59 24.54 15.47
C LEU A 61 60.24 23.17 16.07
N GLU A 62 60.80 22.83 17.24
CA GLU A 62 60.49 21.58 17.94
C GLU A 62 59.00 21.48 18.29
N ASP A 63 58.39 22.56 18.77
CA ASP A 63 56.96 22.60 19.10
C ASP A 63 56.08 22.42 17.85
N ILE A 64 56.44 23.07 16.74
CA ILE A 64 55.72 22.96 15.46
C ILE A 64 55.84 21.54 14.89
N VAL A 65 57.04 20.97 14.90
CA VAL A 65 57.27 19.59 14.43
C VAL A 65 56.49 18.61 15.29
N SER A 66 56.52 18.76 16.63
CA SER A 66 55.73 17.91 17.53
C SER A 66 54.22 18.09 17.35
N ALA A 67 53.75 19.31 17.06
CA ALA A 67 52.36 19.56 16.72
C ALA A 67 51.96 18.87 15.41
N LEU A 68 52.83 18.89 14.40
CA LEU A 68 52.60 18.23 13.11
C LEU A 68 52.57 16.70 13.25
N GLU A 69 53.48 16.12 14.03
CA GLU A 69 53.49 14.67 14.30
C GLU A 69 52.24 14.20 15.04
N ARG A 70 51.69 15.02 15.95
CA ARG A 70 50.44 14.72 16.68
C ARG A 70 49.20 14.65 15.80
N ILE A 71 49.19 15.33 14.65
CA ILE A 71 48.08 15.27 13.68
C ILE A 71 47.98 13.86 13.05
N GLY A 72 49.11 13.14 12.99
CA GLY A 72 49.17 11.80 12.43
C GLY A 72 49.15 11.79 10.90
N PRO A 73 49.12 10.60 10.27
CA PRO A 73 49.15 10.47 8.83
C PRO A 73 47.88 11.05 8.19
N VAL A 74 48.04 11.97 7.25
CA VAL A 74 46.93 12.56 6.49
C VAL A 74 46.37 11.51 5.52
N ASN A 75 45.07 11.20 5.63
CA ASN A 75 44.40 10.36 4.65
C ASN A 75 44.13 11.18 3.38
N MET A 76 44.98 11.00 2.37
CA MET A 76 44.87 11.68 1.09
C MET A 76 43.60 11.28 0.31
N LEU A 77 43.00 10.12 0.61
CA LEU A 77 41.76 9.64 -0.03
C LEU A 77 40.50 10.24 0.60
N ALA A 78 40.61 10.88 1.77
CA ALA A 78 39.44 11.35 2.52
C ALA A 78 38.60 12.37 1.74
N VAL A 79 39.22 13.17 0.87
CA VAL A 79 38.51 14.16 0.04
C VAL A 79 37.68 13.45 -1.03
N GLU A 80 38.27 12.49 -1.74
CA GLU A 80 37.58 11.70 -2.77
C GLU A 80 36.46 10.85 -2.17
N GLU A 81 36.72 10.16 -1.04
CA GLU A 81 35.73 9.37 -0.32
C GLU A 81 34.56 10.23 0.19
N HIS A 82 34.85 11.44 0.68
CA HIS A 82 33.82 12.37 1.11
C HIS A 82 32.93 12.83 -0.04
N GLU A 83 33.52 13.14 -1.21
CA GLU A 83 32.75 13.51 -2.41
C GLU A 83 31.86 12.36 -2.89
N GLU A 84 32.38 11.12 -2.94
CA GLU A 84 31.62 9.94 -3.34
C GLU A 84 30.46 9.64 -2.39
N GLU A 85 30.71 9.62 -1.08
CA GLU A 85 29.68 9.33 -0.09
C GLU A 85 28.64 10.47 0.01
N SER A 86 29.05 11.72 -0.20
CA SER A 86 28.12 12.86 -0.26
C SER A 86 27.18 12.75 -1.45
N ALA A 87 27.69 12.42 -2.64
CA ALA A 87 26.87 12.22 -3.83
C ALA A 87 25.90 11.05 -3.66
N ARG A 88 26.37 9.95 -3.04
CA ARG A 88 25.52 8.80 -2.71
C ARG A 88 24.42 9.16 -1.71
N LEU A 89 24.76 9.94 -0.68
CA LEU A 89 23.79 10.41 0.31
C LEU A 89 22.71 11.29 -0.33
N GLU A 90 23.10 12.21 -1.21
CA GLU A 90 22.17 13.07 -1.94
C GLU A 90 21.20 12.25 -2.78
N PHE A 91 21.72 11.32 -3.59
CA PHE A 91 20.90 10.41 -4.40
C PHE A 91 19.92 9.59 -3.55
N LEU A 92 20.39 8.96 -2.46
CA LEU A 92 19.52 8.18 -1.58
C LEU A 92 18.47 9.04 -0.86
N THR A 93 18.80 10.30 -0.57
CA THR A 93 17.89 11.25 0.07
C THR A 93 16.76 11.66 -0.87
N GLU A 94 17.09 11.93 -2.14
CA GLU A 94 16.11 12.21 -3.20
C GLU A 94 15.18 11.02 -3.40
N GLN A 95 15.73 9.81 -3.60
CA GLN A 95 14.94 8.58 -3.75
C GLN A 95 14.03 8.31 -2.55
N ARG A 96 14.51 8.59 -1.34
CA ARG A 96 13.69 8.48 -0.12
C ARG A 96 12.56 9.50 -0.11
N SER A 97 12.82 10.74 -0.52
CA SER A 97 11.80 11.80 -0.59
C SER A 97 10.70 11.40 -1.55
N ASP A 98 11.05 10.96 -2.76
CA ASP A 98 10.11 10.50 -3.78
C ASP A 98 9.23 9.37 -3.26
N LEU A 99 9.82 8.40 -2.55
CA LEU A 99 9.08 7.27 -1.99
C LEU A 99 8.11 7.71 -0.87
N VAL A 100 8.52 8.69 -0.06
CA VAL A 100 7.68 9.25 1.00
C VAL A 100 6.49 10.02 0.41
N GLU A 101 6.73 10.82 -0.63
CA GLU A 101 5.69 11.55 -1.35
C GLU A 101 4.70 10.58 -2.01
N ALA A 102 5.19 9.59 -2.76
CA ALA A 102 4.36 8.58 -3.40
C ALA A 102 3.50 7.79 -2.37
N ARG A 103 4.05 7.49 -1.19
CA ARG A 103 3.30 6.86 -0.10
C ARG A 103 2.16 7.75 0.39
N ASP A 104 2.42 9.04 0.55
CA ASP A 104 1.44 9.98 1.09
C ASP A 104 0.34 10.30 0.07
N ASP A 105 0.68 10.31 -1.23
CA ASP A 105 -0.28 10.37 -2.33
C ASP A 105 -1.19 9.13 -2.34
N LEU A 106 -0.61 7.92 -2.26
CA LEU A 106 -1.39 6.67 -2.18
C LEU A 106 -2.32 6.66 -0.96
N ARG A 107 -1.86 7.13 0.20
CA ARG A 107 -2.70 7.26 1.40
C ARG A 107 -3.82 8.28 1.23
N SER A 108 -3.61 9.32 0.44
CA SER A 108 -4.64 10.32 0.14
C SER A 108 -5.68 9.75 -0.80
N ALA A 109 -5.25 9.04 -1.85
CA ALA A 109 -6.15 8.33 -2.76
C ALA A 109 -7.01 7.28 -2.04
N ILE A 110 -6.42 6.48 -1.14
CA ILE A 110 -7.17 5.50 -0.33
C ILE A 110 -8.25 6.20 0.52
N ARG A 111 -7.92 7.34 1.14
CA ARG A 111 -8.89 8.11 1.94
C ARG A 111 -10.06 8.62 1.10
N GLU A 112 -9.80 9.09 -0.11
CA GLU A 112 -10.83 9.57 -1.03
C GLU A 112 -11.72 8.43 -1.53
N ILE A 113 -11.13 7.28 -1.88
CA ILE A 113 -11.87 6.08 -2.26
C ILE A 113 -12.76 5.61 -1.11
N ASN A 114 -12.23 5.51 0.11
CA ASN A 114 -13.00 5.08 1.28
C ASN A 114 -14.15 6.04 1.56
N LYS A 115 -13.92 7.35 1.49
CA LYS A 115 -14.99 8.35 1.67
C LYS A 115 -16.11 8.15 0.66
N THR A 116 -15.76 8.02 -0.62
CA THR A 116 -16.74 7.81 -1.71
C THR A 116 -17.49 6.49 -1.53
N ALA A 117 -16.79 5.42 -1.15
CA ALA A 117 -17.38 4.11 -0.89
C ALA A 117 -18.36 4.15 0.28
N THR A 118 -18.00 4.83 1.38
CA THR A 118 -18.87 5.03 2.54
C THR A 118 -20.13 5.80 2.17
N GLU A 119 -20.01 6.92 1.44
CA GLU A 119 -21.16 7.71 0.99
C GLU A 119 -22.11 6.88 0.11
N LEU A 120 -21.57 6.19 -0.90
CA LEU A 120 -22.34 5.33 -1.79
C LEU A 120 -23.00 4.16 -1.05
N PHE A 121 -22.28 3.53 -0.12
CA PHE A 121 -22.81 2.46 0.71
C PHE A 121 -23.97 2.95 1.56
N SER A 122 -23.82 4.08 2.27
CA SER A 122 -24.87 4.61 3.14
C SER A 122 -26.13 4.99 2.35
N GLU A 123 -25.98 5.63 1.19
CA GLU A 123 -27.11 5.96 0.30
C GLU A 123 -27.82 4.69 -0.18
N THR A 124 -27.05 3.71 -0.68
CA THR A 124 -27.60 2.45 -1.18
C THR A 124 -28.26 1.65 -0.05
N PHE A 125 -27.65 1.61 1.13
CA PHE A 125 -28.16 0.90 2.29
C PHE A 125 -29.51 1.46 2.76
N GLU A 126 -29.65 2.78 2.84
CA GLU A 126 -30.92 3.39 3.25
C GLU A 126 -32.02 3.15 2.18
N ASN A 127 -31.68 3.24 0.89
CA ASN A 127 -32.61 2.89 -0.19
C ASN A 127 -33.07 1.43 -0.10
N ILE A 128 -32.15 0.48 0.15
CA ILE A 128 -32.48 -0.94 0.35
C ILE A 128 -33.38 -1.10 1.57
N ARG A 129 -33.06 -0.42 2.68
CA ARG A 129 -33.80 -0.47 3.94
C ARG A 129 -35.24 0.02 3.78
N GLU A 130 -35.46 1.12 3.07
CA GLU A 130 -36.79 1.64 2.76
C GLU A 130 -37.58 0.67 1.87
N ASN A 131 -36.97 0.18 0.79
CA ASN A 131 -37.61 -0.77 -0.12
C ASN A 131 -37.93 -2.10 0.58
N PHE A 132 -37.05 -2.56 1.48
CA PHE A 132 -37.26 -3.74 2.29
C PHE A 132 -38.47 -3.58 3.21
N ARG A 133 -38.58 -2.46 3.94
CA ARG A 133 -39.74 -2.14 4.80
C ARG A 133 -41.05 -2.16 4.02
N MET A 134 -41.06 -1.51 2.85
CA MET A 134 -42.24 -1.42 1.99
C MET A 134 -42.64 -2.79 1.44
N THR A 135 -41.66 -3.56 0.94
CA THR A 135 -41.91 -4.90 0.36
C THR A 135 -42.37 -5.89 1.44
N PHE A 136 -41.76 -5.84 2.62
CA PHE A 136 -42.17 -6.66 3.75
C PHE A 136 -43.62 -6.40 4.15
N LEU A 137 -44.00 -5.12 4.26
CA LEU A 137 -45.37 -4.73 4.61
C LEU A 137 -46.39 -5.21 3.56
N ARG A 138 -46.03 -5.21 2.28
CA ARG A 138 -46.86 -5.76 1.19
C ARG A 138 -47.01 -7.28 1.28
N LEU A 139 -45.93 -8.01 1.55
CA LEU A 139 -45.92 -9.48 1.62
C LEU A 139 -46.55 -10.04 2.89
N PHE A 140 -46.44 -9.35 4.03
CA PHE A 140 -47.06 -9.79 5.29
C PHE A 140 -48.40 -9.11 5.57
N GLU A 141 -48.78 -8.11 4.78
CA GLU A 141 -49.98 -7.28 4.97
C GLU A 141 -50.06 -6.77 6.44
N GLY A 142 -48.93 -6.30 6.97
CA GLY A 142 -48.76 -5.85 8.36
C GLY A 142 -47.53 -6.44 9.05
N GLY A 143 -47.16 -5.88 10.20
CA GLY A 143 -45.85 -6.12 10.82
C GLY A 143 -44.81 -5.10 10.36
N GLU A 144 -43.60 -5.23 10.87
CA GLU A 144 -42.49 -4.31 10.61
C GLU A 144 -41.20 -5.09 10.40
N ALA A 145 -40.31 -4.61 9.53
CA ALA A 145 -38.98 -5.16 9.36
C ALA A 145 -37.97 -4.04 9.14
N ASP A 146 -36.72 -4.28 9.53
CA ASP A 146 -35.68 -3.27 9.43
C ASP A 146 -34.28 -3.87 9.28
N LEU A 147 -33.35 -3.07 8.75
CA LEU A 147 -31.94 -3.41 8.62
C LEU A 147 -31.12 -2.49 9.51
N TRP A 148 -30.29 -3.09 10.37
CA TRP A 148 -29.46 -2.36 11.32
C TRP A 148 -27.98 -2.63 11.04
N LEU A 149 -27.16 -1.58 11.10
CA LEU A 149 -25.70 -1.69 11.16
C LEU A 149 -25.29 -1.81 12.62
N MET A 150 -24.52 -2.84 12.95
CA MET A 150 -24.00 -3.03 14.31
C MET A 150 -23.00 -1.93 14.70
N ASP A 151 -22.23 -1.43 13.72
CA ASP A 151 -21.32 -0.30 13.89
C ASP A 151 -21.58 0.77 12.81
N PRO A 152 -22.39 1.79 13.12
CA PRO A 152 -22.65 2.88 12.18
C PRO A 152 -21.43 3.75 11.85
N ASP A 153 -20.38 3.73 12.67
CA ASP A 153 -19.18 4.56 12.48
C ASP A 153 -18.22 3.94 11.45
N ASP A 154 -18.29 2.62 11.23
CA ASP A 154 -17.58 1.90 10.17
C ASP A 154 -18.55 1.03 9.32
N PRO A 155 -19.35 1.67 8.45
CA PRO A 155 -20.43 0.98 7.74
C PRO A 155 -19.90 -0.05 6.71
N LEU A 156 -18.65 0.05 6.27
CA LEU A 156 -18.08 -0.87 5.28
C LEU A 156 -17.71 -2.23 5.88
N GLU A 157 -17.28 -2.24 7.15
CA GLU A 157 -16.91 -3.45 7.88
C GLU A 157 -17.99 -3.89 8.89
N SER A 158 -19.02 -3.07 9.10
CA SER A 158 -20.12 -3.37 10.03
C SER A 158 -20.97 -4.55 9.55
N PRO A 159 -21.20 -5.56 10.42
CA PRO A 159 -22.23 -6.56 10.18
C PRO A 159 -23.62 -5.93 10.03
N ILE A 160 -24.40 -6.45 9.09
CA ILE A 160 -25.81 -6.07 8.88
C ILE A 160 -26.69 -7.08 9.62
N GLU A 161 -27.52 -6.59 10.54
CA GLU A 161 -28.55 -7.38 11.20
C GLU A 161 -29.92 -7.16 10.56
N ILE A 162 -30.61 -8.27 10.30
CA ILE A 162 -31.98 -8.28 9.76
C ILE A 162 -32.95 -8.54 10.90
N HIS A 163 -33.82 -7.57 11.15
CA HIS A 163 -34.85 -7.63 12.19
C HIS A 163 -36.22 -7.64 11.55
N ALA A 164 -37.10 -8.51 12.02
CA ALA A 164 -38.48 -8.57 11.55
C ALA A 164 -39.45 -8.87 12.69
N SER A 165 -40.66 -8.36 12.53
CA SER A 165 -41.79 -8.47 13.44
C SER A 165 -43.04 -8.82 12.65
N PRO A 166 -43.30 -10.12 12.39
CA PRO A 166 -44.52 -10.54 11.70
C PRO A 166 -45.75 -10.26 12.55
N ARG A 167 -46.81 -9.70 11.94
CA ARG A 167 -48.17 -9.43 12.50
C ARG A 167 -48.35 -9.72 14.00
N GLY A 168 -48.05 -8.72 14.84
CA GLY A 168 -48.34 -8.75 16.29
C GLY A 168 -47.32 -9.49 17.17
N LYS A 169 -46.21 -9.98 16.60
CA LYS A 169 -45.06 -10.48 17.36
C LYS A 169 -44.13 -9.34 17.77
N LYS A 170 -43.11 -9.67 18.56
CA LYS A 170 -42.01 -8.73 18.87
C LYS A 170 -40.97 -8.78 17.77
N THR A 171 -40.27 -7.67 17.57
CA THR A 171 -39.10 -7.60 16.70
C THR A 171 -38.03 -8.58 17.18
N GLN A 172 -37.60 -9.43 16.26
CA GLN A 172 -36.60 -10.47 16.51
C GLN A 172 -35.68 -10.62 15.31
N ARG A 173 -34.48 -11.13 15.56
CA ARG A 173 -33.51 -11.47 14.51
C ARG A 173 -34.08 -12.52 13.56
N ILE A 174 -33.70 -12.44 12.29
CA ILE A 174 -34.13 -13.38 11.24
C ILE A 174 -33.94 -14.85 11.61
N ASP A 175 -32.87 -15.17 12.35
CA ASP A 175 -32.53 -16.54 12.77
C ASP A 175 -33.59 -17.17 13.70
N LEU A 176 -34.38 -16.34 14.39
CA LEU A 176 -35.39 -16.76 15.36
C LEU A 176 -36.79 -16.91 14.75
N LEU A 177 -36.97 -16.60 13.46
CA LEU A 177 -38.24 -16.73 12.75
C LEU A 177 -38.55 -18.18 12.39
N SER A 178 -39.83 -18.50 12.19
CA SER A 178 -40.23 -19.80 11.63
C SER A 178 -39.76 -19.96 10.17
N GLY A 179 -39.72 -21.17 9.64
CA GLY A 179 -39.19 -21.45 8.29
C GLY A 179 -39.86 -20.62 7.18
N GLY A 180 -41.20 -20.55 7.18
CA GLY A 180 -41.94 -19.75 6.20
C GLY A 180 -41.81 -18.24 6.42
N GLU A 181 -41.81 -17.77 7.67
CA GLU A 181 -41.58 -16.35 7.99
C GLU A 181 -40.17 -15.91 7.58
N ARG A 182 -39.17 -16.75 7.82
CA ARG A 182 -37.79 -16.50 7.41
C ARG A 182 -37.69 -16.43 5.88
N ALA A 183 -38.32 -17.36 5.16
CA ALA A 183 -38.33 -17.36 3.70
C ALA A 183 -38.94 -16.07 3.12
N LEU A 184 -40.11 -15.65 3.61
CA LEU A 184 -40.74 -14.40 3.17
C LEU A 184 -39.95 -13.15 3.56
N THR A 185 -39.33 -13.14 4.73
CA THR A 185 -38.47 -12.03 5.16
C THR A 185 -37.26 -11.92 4.24
N SER A 186 -36.59 -13.04 3.94
CA SER A 186 -35.47 -13.08 2.98
C SER A 186 -35.90 -12.64 1.59
N LEU A 187 -37.07 -13.10 1.13
CA LEU A 187 -37.62 -12.73 -0.18
C LEU A 187 -37.92 -11.23 -0.24
N SER A 188 -38.52 -10.66 0.83
CA SER A 188 -38.77 -9.23 0.95
C SER A 188 -37.47 -8.42 0.86
N LEU A 189 -36.40 -8.90 1.49
CA LEU A 189 -35.09 -8.24 1.43
C LEU A 189 -34.49 -8.34 0.02
N LEU A 190 -34.58 -9.51 -0.60
CA LEU A 190 -34.07 -9.71 -1.95
C LEU A 190 -34.75 -8.80 -2.97
N PHE A 191 -36.08 -8.64 -2.89
CA PHE A 191 -36.82 -7.65 -3.67
C PHE A 191 -36.47 -6.21 -3.28
N GLY A 192 -36.25 -5.92 -1.99
CA GLY A 192 -35.80 -4.62 -1.53
C GLY A 192 -34.46 -4.19 -2.13
N ILE A 193 -33.52 -5.13 -2.24
CA ILE A 193 -32.24 -4.94 -2.93
C ILE A 193 -32.46 -4.74 -4.43
N TYR A 194 -33.29 -5.60 -5.02
CA TYR A 194 -33.59 -5.59 -6.45
C TYR A 194 -34.18 -4.25 -6.92
N LEU A 195 -35.06 -3.64 -6.12
CA LEU A 195 -35.70 -2.36 -6.41
C LEU A 195 -34.73 -1.18 -6.50
N VAL A 196 -33.58 -1.25 -5.85
CA VAL A 196 -32.57 -0.18 -5.94
C VAL A 196 -31.83 -0.22 -7.27
N LYS A 197 -31.65 -1.42 -7.83
CA LYS A 197 -30.97 -1.61 -9.12
C LYS A 197 -31.58 -2.81 -9.87
N PRO A 198 -32.68 -2.61 -10.62
CA PRO A 198 -33.35 -3.70 -11.30
C PRO A 198 -32.44 -4.31 -12.37
N SER A 199 -32.38 -5.65 -12.40
CA SER A 199 -31.71 -6.44 -13.45
C SER A 199 -32.71 -6.80 -14.55
N PRO A 200 -32.35 -6.76 -15.84
CA PRO A 200 -33.29 -7.04 -16.93
C PRO A 200 -34.02 -8.38 -16.82
N PHE A 201 -33.40 -9.38 -16.16
CA PHE A 201 -34.07 -10.62 -15.80
C PHE A 201 -33.66 -11.13 -14.41
N CYS A 202 -34.52 -11.94 -13.82
CA CYS A 202 -34.33 -12.60 -12.53
C CYS A 202 -34.75 -14.07 -12.61
N VAL A 203 -33.97 -14.97 -12.01
CA VAL A 203 -34.26 -16.41 -11.96
C VAL A 203 -34.50 -16.83 -10.51
N PHE A 204 -35.64 -17.46 -10.26
CA PHE A 204 -36.00 -18.03 -8.96
C PHE A 204 -36.13 -19.54 -9.07
N ASP A 205 -35.46 -20.27 -8.18
CA ASP A 205 -35.52 -21.74 -8.13
C ASP A 205 -36.13 -22.19 -6.80
N GLU A 206 -37.31 -22.82 -6.87
CA GLU A 206 -38.11 -23.35 -5.76
C GLU A 206 -38.28 -22.40 -4.56
N VAL A 207 -38.27 -21.09 -4.81
CA VAL A 207 -38.37 -20.07 -3.75
C VAL A 207 -39.73 -20.09 -3.03
N ASP A 208 -40.74 -20.68 -3.65
CA ASP A 208 -42.10 -20.82 -3.14
C ASP A 208 -42.34 -22.13 -2.37
N ALA A 209 -41.38 -23.07 -2.36
CA ALA A 209 -41.47 -24.33 -1.63
C ALA A 209 -41.74 -24.18 -0.10
N PRO A 210 -41.14 -23.21 0.62
CA PRO A 210 -41.42 -23.01 2.05
C PRO A 210 -42.67 -22.16 2.33
N LEU A 211 -43.38 -21.70 1.29
CA LEU A 211 -44.51 -20.79 1.42
C LEU A 211 -45.84 -21.54 1.52
N ASP A 212 -46.76 -21.03 2.35
CA ASP A 212 -48.13 -21.52 2.38
C ASP A 212 -48.98 -20.91 1.25
N GLU A 213 -50.16 -21.47 1.03
CA GLU A 213 -51.05 -21.12 -0.08
C GLU A 213 -51.45 -19.62 -0.09
N ALA A 214 -51.59 -19.01 1.09
CA ALA A 214 -51.89 -17.59 1.22
C ALA A 214 -50.70 -16.71 0.80
N ASN A 215 -49.49 -17.08 1.24
CA ASN A 215 -48.27 -16.35 0.94
C ASN A 215 -47.81 -16.52 -0.50
N ILE A 216 -48.05 -17.67 -1.13
CA ILE A 216 -47.82 -17.87 -2.58
C ILE A 216 -48.64 -16.87 -3.40
N GLY A 217 -49.91 -16.65 -3.05
CA GLY A 217 -50.73 -15.64 -3.73
C GLY A 217 -50.18 -14.22 -3.59
N ARG A 218 -49.55 -13.89 -2.47
CA ARG A 218 -48.90 -12.58 -2.25
C ARG A 218 -47.60 -12.45 -3.06
N PHE A 219 -46.81 -13.51 -3.10
CA PHE A 219 -45.60 -13.59 -3.91
C PHE A 219 -45.90 -13.42 -5.40
N ILE A 220 -46.91 -14.12 -5.92
CA ILE A 220 -47.33 -14.01 -7.33
C ILE A 220 -47.75 -12.57 -7.67
N ARG A 221 -48.57 -11.92 -6.82
CA ARG A 221 -48.96 -10.51 -7.05
C ARG A 221 -47.75 -9.58 -7.11
N LEU A 222 -46.76 -9.82 -6.25
CA LEU A 222 -45.53 -9.04 -6.25
C LEU A 222 -44.72 -9.25 -7.54
N LEU A 223 -44.61 -10.49 -8.03
CA LEU A 223 -43.96 -10.79 -9.30
C LEU A 223 -44.65 -10.11 -10.49
N GLN A 224 -45.99 -10.12 -10.51
CA GLN A 224 -46.78 -9.48 -11.56
C GLN A 224 -46.64 -7.94 -11.56
N GLU A 225 -46.48 -7.33 -10.39
CA GLU A 225 -46.22 -5.88 -10.30
C GLU A 225 -44.84 -5.54 -10.91
N PHE A 226 -43.84 -6.37 -10.67
CA PHE A 226 -42.48 -6.12 -11.18
C PHE A 226 -42.24 -6.63 -12.60
N SER A 227 -43.13 -7.46 -13.15
CA SER A 227 -42.95 -8.02 -14.49
C SER A 227 -43.05 -6.98 -15.61
N GLU A 228 -43.57 -5.79 -15.31
CA GLU A 228 -43.62 -4.66 -16.25
C GLU A 228 -42.22 -4.13 -16.61
N GLU A 229 -41.28 -4.16 -15.66
CA GLU A 229 -39.91 -3.66 -15.85
C GLU A 229 -38.87 -4.80 -15.96
N THR A 230 -39.22 -6.00 -15.48
CA THR A 230 -38.27 -7.11 -15.27
C THR A 230 -38.80 -8.43 -15.77
N GLN A 231 -37.98 -9.21 -16.47
CA GLN A 231 -38.36 -10.57 -16.83
C GLN A 231 -38.08 -11.57 -15.69
N PHE A 232 -39.11 -12.27 -15.22
CA PHE A 232 -38.96 -13.33 -14.22
C PHE A 232 -38.98 -14.72 -14.85
N VAL A 233 -38.04 -15.57 -14.45
CA VAL A 233 -38.02 -17.01 -14.76
C VAL A 233 -38.12 -17.76 -13.44
N VAL A 234 -39.23 -18.45 -13.21
CA VAL A 234 -39.49 -19.17 -11.96
C VAL A 234 -39.51 -20.68 -12.23
N ILE A 235 -38.66 -21.41 -11.54
CA ILE A 235 -38.63 -22.87 -11.51
C ILE A 235 -39.41 -23.30 -10.27
N THR A 236 -40.54 -23.97 -10.48
CA THR A 236 -41.44 -24.37 -9.40
C THR A 236 -42.29 -25.56 -9.83
N HIS A 237 -42.74 -26.32 -8.84
CA HIS A 237 -43.77 -27.36 -8.98
C HIS A 237 -45.13 -26.91 -8.41
N ASN A 238 -45.24 -25.64 -7.97
CA ASN A 238 -46.44 -25.12 -7.34
C ASN A 238 -47.52 -24.75 -8.37
N PRO A 239 -48.70 -25.40 -8.36
CA PRO A 239 -49.74 -25.17 -9.36
C PRO A 239 -50.17 -23.70 -9.45
N ARG A 240 -50.24 -22.97 -8.33
CA ARG A 240 -50.68 -21.58 -8.32
C ARG A 240 -49.66 -20.64 -9.00
N THR A 241 -48.37 -20.89 -8.80
CA THR A 241 -47.31 -20.11 -9.44
C THR A 241 -47.29 -20.39 -10.94
N ILE A 242 -47.53 -21.64 -11.34
CA ILE A 242 -47.65 -22.07 -12.74
C ILE A 242 -48.86 -21.42 -13.42
N GLU A 243 -50.03 -21.39 -12.76
CA GLU A 243 -51.27 -20.78 -13.27
C GLU A 243 -51.16 -19.26 -13.49
N ALA A 244 -50.24 -18.60 -12.80
CA ALA A 244 -50.04 -17.16 -12.90
C ALA A 244 -48.99 -16.74 -13.93
N ALA A 245 -48.33 -17.68 -14.59
CA ALA A 245 -47.27 -17.43 -15.55
C ALA A 245 -47.82 -17.24 -16.98
N ASP A 246 -47.23 -16.30 -17.74
CA ASP A 246 -47.59 -16.07 -19.14
C ASP A 246 -47.15 -17.25 -20.05
N TRP A 247 -45.99 -17.83 -19.74
CA TRP A 247 -45.36 -18.93 -20.47
C TRP A 247 -44.93 -20.03 -19.52
N ILE A 248 -45.16 -21.27 -19.92
CA ILE A 248 -44.71 -22.45 -19.18
C ILE A 248 -43.75 -23.23 -20.05
N TYR A 249 -42.58 -23.53 -19.49
CA TYR A 249 -41.61 -24.43 -20.10
C TYR A 249 -41.54 -25.71 -19.25
N GLY A 250 -42.10 -26.79 -19.77
CA GLY A 250 -41.99 -28.12 -19.18
C GLY A 250 -40.71 -28.81 -19.62
N VAL A 251 -39.98 -29.40 -18.67
CA VAL A 251 -38.84 -30.27 -18.96
C VAL A 251 -39.28 -31.72 -18.85
N THR A 252 -39.15 -32.47 -19.94
CA THR A 252 -39.48 -33.91 -20.01
C THR A 252 -38.22 -34.73 -20.28
N MET A 253 -38.25 -36.01 -19.90
CA MET A 253 -37.16 -36.95 -20.17
C MET A 253 -37.74 -38.14 -20.92
N GLU A 254 -37.83 -38.03 -22.25
CA GLU A 254 -38.34 -39.10 -23.12
C GLU A 254 -37.37 -40.28 -23.18
N GLU A 255 -36.07 -39.97 -23.21
CA GLU A 255 -34.98 -40.94 -23.13
C GLU A 255 -34.23 -40.76 -21.80
N PRO A 256 -33.85 -41.84 -21.09
CA PRO A 256 -33.13 -41.74 -19.83
C PRO A 256 -31.82 -40.93 -19.97
N GLY A 257 -31.75 -39.82 -19.25
CA GLY A 257 -30.58 -38.93 -19.25
C GLY A 257 -30.57 -37.84 -20.33
N VAL A 258 -31.61 -37.74 -21.17
CA VAL A 258 -31.77 -36.66 -22.16
C VAL A 258 -32.99 -35.82 -21.81
N SER A 259 -32.77 -34.57 -21.43
CA SER A 259 -33.84 -33.61 -21.13
C SER A 259 -34.28 -32.89 -22.40
N SER A 260 -35.58 -32.91 -22.68
CA SER A 260 -36.24 -32.16 -23.75
C SER A 260 -37.12 -31.06 -23.14
N VAL A 261 -37.15 -29.88 -23.77
CA VAL A 261 -37.94 -28.74 -23.30
C VAL A 261 -39.15 -28.53 -24.20
N VAL A 262 -40.32 -28.41 -23.60
CA VAL A 262 -41.59 -28.11 -24.29
C VAL A 262 -42.14 -26.81 -23.74
N GLY A 263 -42.36 -25.82 -24.60
CA GLY A 263 -42.91 -24.52 -24.23
C GLY A 263 -44.36 -24.38 -24.65
N VAL A 264 -45.21 -23.86 -23.76
CA VAL A 264 -46.62 -23.58 -24.02
C VAL A 264 -46.97 -22.19 -23.46
N LYS A 265 -47.70 -21.40 -24.24
CA LYS A 265 -48.28 -20.14 -23.76
C LYS A 265 -49.62 -20.42 -23.09
N LEU A 266 -49.81 -19.98 -21.85
CA LEU A 266 -50.93 -20.43 -21.02
C LEU A 266 -52.29 -20.00 -21.58
N ASP A 267 -52.40 -18.76 -22.09
CA ASP A 267 -53.63 -18.23 -22.69
C ASP A 267 -54.12 -19.10 -23.87
N GLU A 268 -53.20 -19.51 -24.75
CA GLU A 268 -53.51 -20.31 -25.93
C GLU A 268 -53.87 -21.76 -25.55
N ALA A 269 -53.27 -22.29 -24.48
CA ALA A 269 -53.57 -23.63 -23.98
C ALA A 269 -54.95 -23.70 -23.30
N LEU A 270 -55.33 -22.66 -22.54
CA LEU A 270 -56.64 -22.57 -21.90
C LEU A 270 -57.76 -22.40 -22.93
N GLU A 271 -57.55 -21.60 -23.98
CA GLU A 271 -58.48 -21.48 -25.11
C GLU A 271 -58.64 -22.80 -25.87
N ALA A 272 -57.54 -23.51 -26.13
CA ALA A 272 -57.58 -24.80 -26.81
C ALA A 272 -58.25 -25.90 -25.96
N ALA A 273 -58.08 -25.88 -24.63
CA ALA A 273 -58.70 -26.83 -23.70
C ALA A 273 -60.18 -26.52 -23.41
N GLY A 274 -60.59 -25.25 -23.42
CA GLY A 274 -61.97 -24.82 -23.24
C GLY A 274 -62.84 -24.93 -24.50
N ALA A 275 -62.22 -25.09 -25.68
CA ALA A 275 -62.89 -25.36 -26.95
C ALA A 275 -63.14 -26.87 -27.20
N ALA A 276 -62.81 -27.74 -26.24
CA ALA A 276 -62.97 -29.20 -26.29
C ALA A 276 -64.14 -29.69 -25.42
#